data_AF-A0A957CQD6-F1
#
_entry.id   AF-A0A957CQD6-F1
#
_cell.length_a   1.000
_cell.length_b   1.000
_cell.length_c   1.000
_cell.angle_alpha   90.00
_cell.angle_beta   90.00
_cell.angle_gamma   90.00
#
_symmetry.space_group_name_H-M   'P 1'
#
loop_
_entity.id
_entity.type
_entity.pdbx_description
1 polymer ?
#
loop_
_entity_poly.entity_id
_entity_poly.type
_entity_poly.pdbx_seq_one_letter_code
_entity_poly.pdbx_strand_id
1 'polypeptide(L)'
;MQFHLLRPRQRPFLFTLILMFFLAACNGNEPTPTPTATTAVIAEQPTDTPTAAPTATETAVPAPTDTPEPTNTPEPAYEPVFETAACQFDEPEGHDVTCGYLIVPEDRSQPNKTIRLHVAIFASESDNPAPDPVVYLEGGPGGDALEAMPFTFDDNFAPLLADRDVIIFDQRGTGYSEPSLACPESIEADLDIIDEVVPLEEEIDISLDAAAACYNRLVDEGVNLAAYNSLENAADVNDLRIALGYDEWNLYGISYGTKLAMTTMRDHPEGIRSVILDSPYPLSVSLTEDFPANAARAFD
;
A
#
# COMPACT_ATOMS: atom_id res chain seq x y z
N MET A 1 31.60 42.60 39.55
CA MET A 1 30.40 42.45 40.39
C MET A 1 29.31 41.81 39.55
N GLN A 2 28.77 40.70 40.06
CA GLN A 2 27.57 39.95 39.65
C GLN A 2 27.49 39.29 38.26
N PHE A 3 27.99 38.05 38.25
CA PHE A 3 27.40 36.88 37.60
C PHE A 3 26.03 36.54 38.19
N HIS A 4 25.03 36.27 37.36
CA HIS A 4 23.84 35.43 37.62
C HIS A 4 23.33 34.95 36.25
N LEU A 5 22.92 33.71 35.97
CA LEU A 5 23.01 32.42 36.65
C LEU A 5 22.62 31.41 35.54
N LEU A 6 23.47 30.43 35.28
CA LEU A 6 23.12 29.23 34.50
C LEU A 6 21.93 28.52 35.17
N ARG A 7 20.96 28.06 34.37
CA ARG A 7 20.17 26.88 34.72
C ARG A 7 20.24 25.86 33.59
N PRO A 8 20.74 24.64 33.85
CA PRO A 8 20.64 23.53 32.93
C PRO A 8 19.30 22.81 33.15
N ARG A 9 18.71 22.28 32.09
CA ARG A 9 17.75 21.18 32.22
C ARG A 9 18.00 20.18 31.11
N GLN A 10 18.93 19.28 31.37
CA GLN A 10 18.80 17.93 30.85
C GLN A 10 17.71 17.22 31.66
N ARG A 11 16.78 16.56 30.97
CA ARG A 11 16.52 15.11 31.15
C ARG A 11 15.68 14.58 29.99
N PRO A 12 15.91 13.32 29.60
CA PRO A 12 15.34 12.70 28.42
C PRO A 12 13.92 12.23 28.72
N PHE A 13 12.99 12.45 27.80
CA PHE A 13 11.76 11.66 27.75
C PHE A 13 11.56 11.17 26.33
N LEU A 14 11.48 9.85 26.27
CA LEU A 14 11.23 8.97 25.16
C LEU A 14 9.99 9.46 24.38
N PHE A 15 10.19 9.92 23.13
CA PHE A 15 9.10 10.14 22.19
C PHE A 15 8.70 8.77 21.64
N THR A 16 7.57 8.25 22.09
CA THR A 16 6.90 7.14 21.41
C THR A 16 5.84 7.78 20.53
N LEU A 17 6.15 7.93 19.24
CA LEU A 17 5.18 8.26 18.21
C LEU A 17 4.25 7.04 18.10
N ILE A 18 3.04 7.14 18.65
CA ILE A 18 2.01 6.12 18.42
C ILE A 18 1.37 6.47 17.09
N LEU A 19 1.89 5.86 16.03
CA LEU A 19 1.16 5.72 14.77
C LEU A 19 -0.03 4.79 15.07
N MET A 20 -1.22 5.36 15.24
CA MET A 20 -2.46 4.59 15.45
C MET A 20 -2.85 3.90 14.14
N PHE A 21 -2.30 2.71 13.90
CA PHE A 21 -2.94 1.71 13.07
C PHE A 21 -4.16 1.16 13.83
N PHE A 22 -5.37 1.57 13.43
CA PHE A 22 -6.58 0.85 13.85
C PHE A 22 -6.71 -0.45 13.04
N LEU A 23 -5.91 -1.46 13.38
CA LEU A 23 -6.30 -2.85 13.16
C LEU A 23 -7.15 -3.28 14.35
N ALA A 24 -8.47 -3.26 14.16
CA ALA A 24 -9.38 -3.93 15.07
C ALA A 24 -9.29 -5.45 14.83
N ALA A 25 -8.27 -6.10 15.39
CA ALA A 25 -8.24 -7.54 15.54
C ALA A 25 -9.11 -7.92 16.76
N CYS A 26 -10.26 -8.53 16.50
CA CYS A 26 -11.03 -9.22 17.53
C CYS A 26 -10.26 -10.47 17.98
N ASN A 27 -9.46 -10.37 19.05
CA ASN A 27 -8.97 -11.53 19.81
C ASN A 27 -9.07 -11.27 21.32
N GLY A 28 -10.29 -11.38 21.83
CA GLY A 28 -10.54 -11.45 23.26
C GLY A 28 -10.43 -12.90 23.74
N ASN A 29 -9.33 -13.25 24.41
CA ASN A 29 -9.19 -14.51 25.12
C ASN A 29 -9.65 -14.30 26.58
N GLU A 30 -10.96 -14.30 26.80
CA GLU A 30 -11.55 -14.46 28.14
C GLU A 30 -12.35 -15.77 28.22
N PRO A 31 -12.31 -16.48 29.36
CA PRO A 31 -12.94 -17.80 29.49
C PRO A 31 -14.47 -17.69 29.40
N THR A 32 -15.04 -18.50 28.52
CA THR A 32 -16.48 -18.58 28.23
C THR A 32 -17.31 -18.88 29.48
N PRO A 33 -18.28 -18.04 29.86
CA PRO A 33 -19.32 -18.47 30.80
C PRO A 33 -20.35 -19.32 30.05
N THR A 34 -20.60 -20.54 30.52
CA THR A 34 -21.64 -21.44 29.99
C THR A 34 -23.02 -20.78 30.08
N PRO A 35 -23.73 -20.53 28.95
CA PRO A 35 -25.07 -19.99 29.02
C PRO A 35 -26.07 -21.09 29.42
N THR A 36 -26.76 -20.86 30.53
CA THR A 36 -27.96 -21.62 30.93
C THR A 36 -29.12 -21.19 30.03
N ALA A 37 -29.73 -22.14 29.32
CA ALA A 37 -30.88 -21.88 28.46
C ALA A 37 -32.08 -21.39 29.29
N THR A 38 -32.45 -20.12 29.11
CA THR A 38 -33.77 -19.59 29.49
C THR A 38 -34.49 -19.18 28.22
N THR A 39 -35.61 -19.82 27.94
CA THR A 39 -36.47 -19.59 26.78
C THR A 39 -37.08 -18.20 26.85
N ALA A 40 -36.71 -17.30 25.92
CA ALA A 40 -37.41 -16.05 25.68
C ALA A 40 -38.33 -16.19 24.46
N VAL A 41 -39.60 -15.82 24.64
CA VAL A 41 -40.64 -15.81 23.62
C VAL A 41 -40.39 -14.63 22.67
N ILE A 42 -40.26 -14.90 21.37
CA ILE A 42 -40.17 -13.87 20.33
C ILE A 42 -41.59 -13.51 19.88
N ALA A 43 -41.91 -12.22 19.89
CA ALA A 43 -43.13 -11.66 19.31
C ALA A 43 -43.04 -11.65 17.77
N GLU A 44 -44.11 -12.07 17.09
CA GLU A 44 -44.23 -12.04 15.62
C GLU A 44 -44.11 -10.61 15.07
N GLN A 45 -43.24 -10.44 14.06
CA GLN A 45 -43.23 -9.29 13.15
C GLN A 45 -44.24 -9.53 12.00
N PRO A 46 -44.90 -8.47 11.47
CA PRO A 46 -45.88 -8.61 10.41
C PRO A 46 -45.23 -9.04 9.09
N THR A 47 -45.91 -9.96 8.39
CA THR A 47 -45.49 -10.51 7.10
C THR A 47 -45.97 -9.61 5.97
N ASP A 48 -45.06 -8.84 5.37
CA ASP A 48 -45.30 -8.28 4.03
C ASP A 48 -45.03 -9.36 2.98
N THR A 49 -46.04 -9.63 2.16
CA THR A 49 -46.00 -10.65 1.10
C THR A 49 -45.17 -10.12 -0.08
N PRO A 50 -44.10 -10.81 -0.52
CA PRO A 50 -43.39 -10.41 -1.71
C PRO A 50 -44.25 -10.65 -2.96
N THR A 51 -44.47 -9.60 -3.75
CA THR A 51 -45.03 -9.73 -5.09
C THR A 51 -44.05 -10.51 -5.97
N ALA A 52 -44.53 -11.54 -6.65
CA ALA A 52 -43.72 -12.41 -7.50
C ALA A 52 -43.04 -11.61 -8.64
N ALA A 53 -41.71 -11.70 -8.71
CA ALA A 53 -40.93 -11.21 -9.84
C ALA A 53 -41.23 -12.05 -11.10
N PRO A 54 -41.25 -11.45 -12.31
CA PRO A 54 -41.42 -12.21 -13.54
C PRO A 54 -40.18 -13.09 -13.79
N THR A 55 -40.43 -14.35 -14.15
CA THR A 55 -39.41 -15.33 -14.53
C THR A 55 -38.65 -14.83 -15.76
N ALA A 56 -37.40 -14.41 -15.56
CA ALA A 56 -36.47 -14.16 -16.66
C ALA A 56 -36.11 -15.50 -17.31
N THR A 57 -36.33 -15.59 -18.62
CA THR A 57 -35.87 -16.73 -19.42
C THR A 57 -34.34 -16.64 -19.51
N GLU A 58 -33.66 -17.65 -18.99
CA GLU A 58 -32.21 -17.81 -19.10
C GLU A 58 -31.83 -17.93 -20.59
N THR A 59 -31.36 -16.82 -21.15
CA THR A 59 -30.75 -16.82 -22.47
C THR A 59 -29.29 -17.18 -22.25
N ALA A 60 -28.89 -18.37 -22.71
CA ALA A 60 -27.50 -18.80 -22.66
C ALA A 60 -26.61 -17.75 -23.35
N VAL A 61 -25.71 -17.14 -22.57
CA VAL A 61 -24.65 -16.27 -23.09
C VAL A 61 -23.68 -17.17 -23.85
N PRO A 62 -23.43 -16.96 -25.15
CA PRO A 62 -22.44 -17.75 -25.86
C PRO A 62 -21.06 -17.52 -25.23
N ALA A 63 -20.30 -18.61 -25.06
CA ALA A 63 -18.92 -18.53 -24.61
C ALA A 63 -18.12 -17.60 -25.56
N PRO A 64 -17.29 -16.68 -25.04
CA PRO A 64 -16.45 -15.84 -25.87
C PRO A 64 -15.51 -16.77 -26.66
N THR A 65 -15.64 -16.74 -27.99
CA THR A 65 -14.87 -17.56 -28.92
C THR A 65 -13.70 -16.80 -29.53
N ASP A 66 -13.50 -15.55 -29.12
CA ASP A 66 -12.37 -14.75 -29.55
C ASP A 66 -11.16 -15.09 -28.70
N THR A 67 -10.24 -15.84 -29.30
CA THR A 67 -8.83 -15.84 -28.88
C THR A 67 -8.38 -14.38 -28.96
N PRO A 68 -7.90 -13.75 -27.87
CA PRO A 68 -7.41 -12.38 -27.95
C PRO A 68 -6.29 -12.35 -28.99
N GLU A 69 -6.51 -11.54 -30.03
CA GLU A 69 -5.48 -11.22 -31.01
C GLU A 69 -4.28 -10.65 -30.24
N PRO A 70 -3.03 -11.07 -30.51
CA PRO A 70 -1.88 -10.56 -29.80
C PRO A 70 -1.87 -9.05 -29.97
N THR A 71 -2.11 -8.33 -28.87
CA THR A 71 -1.90 -6.89 -28.81
C THR A 71 -0.43 -6.69 -29.15
N ASN A 72 -0.17 -6.09 -30.32
CA ASN A 72 1.15 -5.56 -30.70
C ASN A 72 1.45 -4.37 -29.77
N THR A 73 1.56 -4.63 -28.47
CA THR A 73 2.16 -3.70 -27.52
C THR A 73 3.62 -3.61 -27.94
N PRO A 74 4.10 -2.42 -28.34
CA PRO A 74 5.50 -2.25 -28.67
C PRO A 74 6.34 -2.74 -27.50
N GLU A 75 7.30 -3.61 -27.78
CA GLU A 75 8.29 -4.04 -26.80
C GLU A 75 8.94 -2.79 -26.18
N PRO A 76 9.04 -2.69 -24.85
CA PRO A 76 9.52 -1.49 -24.20
C PRO A 76 10.94 -1.17 -24.69
N ALA A 77 11.23 0.12 -24.85
CA ALA A 77 12.54 0.60 -25.29
C ALA A 77 13.62 0.50 -24.18
N TYR A 78 13.33 -0.21 -23.09
CA TYR A 78 14.17 -0.41 -21.93
C TYR A 78 13.97 -1.84 -21.41
N GLU A 79 14.96 -2.33 -20.67
CA GLU A 79 14.91 -3.60 -19.96
C GLU A 79 14.99 -3.29 -18.46
N PRO A 80 14.04 -3.74 -17.63
CA PRO A 80 14.10 -3.53 -16.20
C PRO A 80 15.20 -4.38 -15.59
N VAL A 81 15.93 -3.82 -14.61
CA VAL A 81 17.09 -4.49 -13.99
C VAL A 81 16.88 -4.58 -12.49
N PHE A 82 17.15 -5.75 -11.91
CA PHE A 82 17.25 -5.91 -10.47
C PHE A 82 18.73 -5.99 -10.06
N GLU A 83 19.17 -5.05 -9.22
CA GLU A 83 20.53 -5.01 -8.68
C GLU A 83 20.49 -5.31 -7.18
N THR A 84 21.09 -6.43 -6.76
CA THR A 84 21.22 -6.77 -5.33
C THR A 84 21.95 -5.68 -4.56
N ALA A 85 21.43 -5.34 -3.38
CA ALA A 85 21.98 -4.34 -2.48
C ALA A 85 21.69 -4.72 -1.02
N ALA A 86 22.27 -3.97 -0.08
CA ALA A 86 21.95 -4.16 1.33
C ALA A 86 20.49 -3.75 1.63
N CYS A 87 19.84 -4.51 2.52
CA CYS A 87 18.57 -4.09 3.12
C CYS A 87 18.77 -2.77 3.88
N GLN A 88 17.84 -1.82 3.71
CA GLN A 88 17.87 -0.53 4.39
C GLN A 88 17.06 -0.53 5.70
N PHE A 89 16.54 -1.69 6.09
CA PHE A 89 15.79 -1.94 7.32
C PHE A 89 16.42 -3.13 8.07
N ASP A 90 16.11 -3.26 9.35
CA ASP A 90 16.53 -4.40 10.15
C ASP A 90 15.77 -5.67 9.70
N GLU A 91 16.49 -6.63 9.12
CA GLU A 91 15.90 -7.88 8.64
C GLU A 91 15.23 -8.64 9.80
N PRO A 92 13.95 -9.04 9.67
CA PRO A 92 13.27 -9.87 10.66
C PRO A 92 14.07 -11.15 10.99
N GLU A 93 14.27 -11.42 12.28
CA GLU A 93 15.08 -12.55 12.72
C GLU A 93 14.50 -13.89 12.24
N GLY A 94 15.38 -14.78 11.74
CA GLY A 94 14.99 -16.13 11.35
C GLY A 94 14.53 -16.27 9.90
N HIS A 95 14.50 -15.18 9.12
CA HIS A 95 14.13 -15.18 7.72
C HIS A 95 15.34 -14.98 6.81
N ASP A 96 15.34 -15.62 5.63
CA ASP A 96 16.33 -15.36 4.58
C ASP A 96 15.80 -14.27 3.66
N VAL A 97 16.49 -13.12 3.64
CA VAL A 97 16.05 -11.92 2.94
C VAL A 97 17.10 -11.48 1.93
N THR A 98 16.69 -11.36 0.67
CA THR A 98 17.51 -10.74 -0.38
C THR A 98 16.94 -9.38 -0.72
N CYS A 99 17.74 -8.33 -0.53
CA CYS A 99 17.37 -6.98 -0.90
C CYS A 99 18.07 -6.51 -2.18
N GLY A 100 17.48 -5.51 -2.81
CA GLY A 100 18.04 -4.87 -3.99
C GLY A 100 17.21 -3.71 -4.48
N TYR A 101 17.58 -3.22 -5.65
CA TYR A 101 16.88 -2.16 -6.33
C TYR A 101 16.37 -2.65 -7.67
N LEU A 102 15.07 -2.45 -7.92
CA LEU A 102 14.52 -2.46 -9.27
C LEU A 102 14.81 -1.11 -9.93
N ILE A 103 15.54 -1.11 -11.04
CA ILE A 103 15.85 0.08 -11.83
C ILE A 103 14.91 0.14 -13.03
N VAL A 104 14.12 1.21 -13.09
CA VAL A 104 13.09 1.44 -14.11
C VAL A 104 13.06 2.92 -14.53
N PRO A 105 12.51 3.25 -15.71
CA PRO A 105 12.24 4.64 -16.05
C PRO A 105 11.34 5.33 -15.02
N GLU A 106 11.67 6.58 -14.70
CA GLU A 106 10.75 7.46 -13.97
C GLU A 106 9.46 7.63 -14.77
N ASP A 107 9.61 7.94 -16.06
CA ASP A 107 8.55 8.17 -17.03
C ASP A 107 8.84 7.28 -18.25
N ARG A 108 7.93 6.37 -18.58
CA ARG A 108 8.13 5.41 -19.68
C ARG A 108 8.16 6.05 -21.06
N SER A 109 7.69 7.29 -21.20
CA SER A 109 7.89 8.08 -22.41
C SER A 109 9.31 8.65 -22.53
N GLN A 110 10.08 8.65 -21.44
CA GLN A 110 11.45 9.15 -21.34
C GLN A 110 12.39 8.11 -20.70
N PRO A 111 12.67 6.98 -21.39
CA PRO A 111 13.28 5.79 -20.79
C PRO A 111 14.71 5.97 -20.26
N ASN A 112 15.38 7.08 -20.58
CA ASN A 112 16.77 7.32 -20.16
C ASN A 112 16.89 7.90 -18.74
N LYS A 113 15.80 8.41 -18.16
CA LYS A 113 15.79 8.92 -16.79
C LYS A 113 15.19 7.85 -15.89
N THR A 114 16.01 7.28 -15.01
CA THR A 114 15.63 6.13 -14.18
C THR A 114 15.44 6.52 -12.72
N ILE A 115 14.57 5.80 -12.05
CA ILE A 115 14.43 5.72 -10.60
C ILE A 115 14.85 4.33 -10.13
N ARG A 116 15.01 4.15 -8.82
CA ARG A 116 15.26 2.84 -8.24
C ARG A 116 14.30 2.54 -7.11
N LEU A 117 13.66 1.39 -7.15
CA LEU A 117 12.71 0.95 -6.13
C LEU A 117 13.36 -0.06 -5.20
N HIS A 118 13.36 0.19 -3.90
CA HIS A 118 13.91 -0.76 -2.93
C HIS A 118 12.98 -1.95 -2.77
N VAL A 119 13.52 -3.15 -2.92
CA VAL A 119 12.78 -4.42 -2.90
C VAL A 119 13.46 -5.36 -1.91
N ALA A 120 12.65 -6.06 -1.12
CA ALA A 120 13.03 -7.20 -0.30
C ALA A 120 12.30 -8.46 -0.77
N ILE A 121 13.04 -9.55 -0.92
CA ILE A 121 12.54 -10.88 -1.25
C ILE A 121 12.79 -11.75 -0.03
N PHE A 122 11.70 -12.14 0.63
CA PHE A 122 11.71 -13.08 1.73
C PHE A 122 11.54 -14.48 1.16
N ALA A 123 12.56 -15.32 1.30
CA ALA A 123 12.56 -16.66 0.72
C ALA A 123 11.59 -17.59 1.46
N SER A 124 10.93 -18.48 0.72
CA SER A 124 10.12 -19.54 1.30
C SER A 124 10.93 -20.44 2.24
N GLU A 125 10.28 -20.92 3.30
CA GLU A 125 10.81 -21.93 4.23
C GLU A 125 10.69 -23.37 3.67
N SER A 126 10.05 -23.56 2.51
CA SER A 126 9.86 -24.86 1.88
C SER A 126 11.12 -25.33 1.16
N ASP A 127 11.46 -26.62 1.27
CA ASP A 127 12.52 -27.25 0.46
C ASP A 127 12.18 -27.28 -1.04
N ASN A 128 10.90 -27.13 -1.39
CA ASN A 128 10.41 -27.10 -2.77
C ASN A 128 9.30 -26.04 -2.86
N PRO A 129 9.66 -24.74 -2.90
CA PRO A 129 8.69 -23.67 -2.96
C PRO A 129 7.92 -23.70 -4.27
N ALA A 130 6.68 -23.24 -4.23
CA ALA A 130 5.92 -22.97 -5.43
C ALA A 130 6.59 -21.81 -6.20
N PRO A 131 6.60 -21.87 -7.54
CA PRO A 131 7.42 -20.97 -8.36
C PRO A 131 6.89 -19.54 -8.46
N ASP A 132 5.63 -19.30 -8.09
CA ASP A 132 4.97 -17.99 -8.18
C ASP A 132 4.97 -17.25 -6.82
N PRO A 133 5.65 -16.09 -6.68
CA PRO A 133 5.73 -15.39 -5.40
C PRO A 133 4.42 -14.68 -5.07
N VAL A 134 4.31 -14.18 -3.83
CA VAL A 134 3.31 -13.18 -3.43
C VAL A 134 3.97 -11.81 -3.41
N VAL A 135 3.46 -10.87 -4.21
CA VAL A 135 3.91 -9.47 -4.21
C VAL A 135 2.93 -8.62 -3.43
N TYR A 136 3.42 -8.01 -2.37
CA TYR A 136 2.64 -7.12 -1.52
C TYR A 136 2.63 -5.69 -2.08
N LEU A 137 1.45 -5.09 -2.14
CA LEU A 137 1.22 -3.73 -2.62
C LEU A 137 0.67 -2.89 -1.46
N GLU A 138 1.53 -2.02 -0.93
CA GLU A 138 1.24 -1.20 0.24
C GLU A 138 0.16 -0.14 -0.03
N GLY A 139 -0.58 0.19 1.02
CA GLY A 139 -1.65 1.17 1.02
C GLY A 139 -1.16 2.63 1.14
N GLY A 140 -2.02 3.46 1.75
CA GLY A 140 -1.85 4.90 1.81
C GLY A 140 -2.77 5.63 0.81
N PRO A 141 -2.32 6.05 -0.40
CA PRO A 141 -0.97 5.88 -0.99
C PRO A 141 0.14 6.55 -0.18
N GLY A 142 1.39 6.22 -0.47
CA GLY A 142 2.55 6.83 0.17
C GLY A 142 3.13 6.03 1.35
N GLY A 143 2.65 4.81 1.60
CA GLY A 143 3.16 3.98 2.68
C GLY A 143 4.59 3.48 2.43
N ASP A 144 5.38 3.45 3.51
CA ASP A 144 6.76 2.97 3.55
C ASP A 144 6.75 1.47 3.93
N ALA A 145 6.57 0.62 2.92
CA ALA A 145 6.29 -0.81 3.11
C ALA A 145 7.42 -1.51 3.86
N LEU A 146 8.67 -1.23 3.50
CA LEU A 146 9.84 -1.91 4.06
C LEU A 146 10.21 -1.42 5.46
N GLU A 147 9.91 -0.17 5.81
CA GLU A 147 10.18 0.36 7.16
C GLU A 147 9.36 -0.36 8.26
N ALA A 148 8.16 -0.83 7.91
CA ALA A 148 7.30 -1.55 8.84
C ALA A 148 7.69 -3.03 9.04
N MET A 149 8.53 -3.60 8.17
CA MET A 149 8.83 -5.05 8.17
C MET A 149 9.51 -5.57 9.44
N PRO A 150 10.47 -4.87 10.07
CA PRO A 150 11.06 -5.32 11.34
C PRO A 150 10.03 -5.57 12.44
N PHE A 151 8.86 -4.94 12.36
CA PHE A 151 7.83 -4.98 13.41
C PHE A 151 6.61 -5.82 13.08
N THR A 152 6.33 -6.03 11.79
CA THR A 152 5.03 -6.56 11.35
C THR A 152 5.15 -7.80 10.47
N PHE A 153 6.35 -8.18 10.03
CA PHE A 153 6.53 -9.27 9.08
C PHE A 153 6.01 -10.61 9.60
N ASP A 154 6.38 -10.98 10.82
CA ASP A 154 6.00 -12.28 11.41
C ASP A 154 4.48 -12.47 11.52
N ASP A 155 3.78 -11.41 11.93
CA ASP A 155 2.33 -11.47 12.14
C ASP A 155 1.54 -11.45 10.84
N ASN A 156 2.03 -10.71 9.83
CA ASN A 156 1.26 -10.42 8.62
C ASN A 156 1.68 -11.27 7.39
N PHE A 157 2.94 -11.68 7.30
CA PHE A 157 3.51 -12.23 6.07
C PHE A 157 4.23 -13.57 6.24
N ALA A 158 4.86 -13.85 7.39
CA ALA A 158 5.58 -15.11 7.61
C ALA A 158 4.74 -16.38 7.31
N PRO A 159 3.42 -16.45 7.59
CA PRO A 159 2.62 -17.61 7.21
C PRO A 159 2.60 -17.91 5.69
N LEU A 160 2.87 -16.92 4.84
CA LEU A 160 2.96 -17.10 3.38
C LEU A 160 4.26 -17.81 2.96
N LEU A 161 5.33 -17.69 3.76
CA LEU A 161 6.63 -18.32 3.50
C LEU A 161 6.58 -19.85 3.57
N ALA A 162 5.50 -20.43 4.12
CA ALA A 162 5.30 -21.87 4.17
C ALA A 162 5.37 -22.56 2.79
N ASP A 163 5.13 -21.84 1.70
CA ASP A 163 5.17 -22.40 0.34
C ASP A 163 5.69 -21.44 -0.74
N ARG A 164 5.81 -20.13 -0.45
CA ARG A 164 6.11 -19.11 -1.48
C ARG A 164 7.08 -18.06 -0.99
N ASP A 165 7.86 -17.52 -1.90
CA ASP A 165 8.56 -16.26 -1.64
C ASP A 165 7.56 -15.12 -1.47
N VAL A 166 7.86 -14.18 -0.59
CA VAL A 166 7.12 -12.93 -0.43
C VAL A 166 8.00 -11.77 -0.87
N ILE A 167 7.49 -10.97 -1.79
CA ILE A 167 8.18 -9.80 -2.32
C ILE A 167 7.48 -8.56 -1.78
N ILE A 168 8.25 -7.72 -1.12
CA ILE A 168 7.80 -6.44 -0.55
C ILE A 168 8.71 -5.37 -1.12
N PHE A 169 8.14 -4.27 -1.57
CA PHE A 169 8.93 -3.20 -2.13
C PHE A 169 8.30 -1.84 -1.82
N ASP A 170 9.15 -0.84 -1.69
CA ASP A 170 8.70 0.54 -1.58
C ASP A 170 8.34 1.03 -2.98
N GLN A 171 7.09 1.47 -3.13
CA GLN A 171 6.57 1.94 -4.40
C GLN A 171 7.29 3.24 -4.82
N ARG A 172 7.19 3.63 -6.10
CA ARG A 172 7.83 4.85 -6.60
C ARG A 172 7.53 6.06 -5.70
N GLY A 173 8.58 6.67 -5.17
CA GLY A 173 8.44 7.85 -4.31
C GLY A 173 8.24 7.58 -2.83
N THR A 174 8.23 6.34 -2.36
CA THR A 174 8.02 6.00 -0.94
C THR A 174 9.24 5.33 -0.33
N GLY A 175 9.31 5.31 1.00
CA GLY A 175 10.31 4.61 1.80
C GLY A 175 11.74 4.80 1.33
N TYR A 176 12.43 3.68 1.12
CA TYR A 176 13.82 3.61 0.68
C TYR A 176 13.98 3.68 -0.85
N SER A 177 12.89 3.85 -1.60
CA SER A 177 12.93 4.06 -3.05
C SER A 177 13.39 5.48 -3.38
N GLU A 178 14.12 5.62 -4.49
CA GLU A 178 14.74 6.88 -4.87
C GLU A 178 14.29 7.37 -6.25
N PRO A 179 13.92 8.67 -6.36
CA PRO A 179 13.88 9.66 -5.28
C PRO A 179 12.66 9.45 -4.37
N SER A 180 12.82 9.74 -3.08
CA SER A 180 11.71 9.76 -2.11
C SER A 180 10.92 11.06 -2.25
N LEU A 181 9.59 10.97 -2.19
CA LEU A 181 8.67 12.11 -2.21
C LEU A 181 8.20 12.52 -0.80
N ALA A 182 8.86 12.03 0.25
CA ALA A 182 8.58 12.47 1.60
C ALA A 182 8.66 14.01 1.69
N CYS A 183 7.68 14.60 2.37
CA CYS A 183 7.58 16.03 2.61
C CYS A 183 7.86 16.33 4.09
N PRO A 184 9.13 16.36 4.53
CA PRO A 184 9.47 16.76 5.90
C PRO A 184 8.93 18.16 6.22
N GLU A 185 8.80 19.05 5.23
CA GLU A 185 8.18 20.36 5.40
C GLU A 185 6.74 20.28 5.93
N SER A 186 5.95 19.32 5.43
CA SER A 186 4.58 19.09 5.89
C SER A 186 4.56 18.46 7.28
N ILE A 187 5.48 17.53 7.57
CA ILE A 187 5.60 16.91 8.89
C ILE A 187 5.97 17.95 9.94
N GLU A 188 6.94 18.82 9.65
CA GLU A 188 7.34 19.91 10.55
C GLU A 188 6.18 20.88 10.80
N ALA A 189 5.46 21.26 9.74
CA ALA A 189 4.27 22.10 9.85
C ALA A 189 3.17 21.47 10.73
N ASP A 190 2.89 20.18 10.53
CA ASP A 190 1.90 19.45 11.34
C ASP A 190 2.30 19.40 12.82
N LEU A 191 3.59 19.20 13.12
CA LEU A 191 4.10 19.22 14.49
C LEU A 191 3.95 20.61 15.15
N ASP A 192 4.24 21.68 14.41
CA ASP A 192 4.06 23.06 14.88
C ASP A 192 2.58 23.36 15.16
N ILE A 193 1.67 22.88 14.30
CA ILE A 193 0.21 23.01 14.49
C ILE A 193 -0.25 22.27 15.74
N ILE A 194 0.23 21.04 15.99
CA ILE A 194 -0.19 20.22 17.14
C ILE A 194 0.24 20.85 18.48
N ASP A 195 1.38 21.53 18.52
CA ASP A 195 1.92 22.15 19.73
C ASP A 195 1.17 23.45 20.11
N GLU A 196 0.37 24.02 19.21
CA GLU A 196 -0.34 25.28 19.41
C GLU A 196 -1.87 25.17 19.18
N VAL A 197 -2.65 26.13 19.70
CA VAL A 197 -4.07 26.25 19.32
C VAL A 197 -4.17 27.22 18.15
N VAL A 198 -4.04 26.68 16.95
CA VAL A 198 -4.06 27.44 15.69
C VAL A 198 -5.52 27.51 15.17
N PRO A 199 -6.03 28.68 14.77
CA PRO A 199 -7.32 28.78 14.06
C PRO A 199 -7.26 28.02 12.72
N LEU A 200 -8.35 27.37 12.33
CA LEU A 200 -8.41 26.55 11.10
C LEU A 200 -7.93 27.28 9.83
N GLU A 201 -8.22 28.58 9.70
CA GLU A 201 -7.79 29.36 8.53
C GLU A 201 -6.27 29.52 8.48
N GLU A 202 -5.62 29.70 9.64
CA GLU A 202 -4.16 29.79 9.75
C GLU A 202 -3.50 28.41 9.59
N GLU A 203 -4.13 27.35 10.10
CA GLU A 203 -3.72 25.96 9.86
C GLU A 203 -3.68 25.64 8.35
N ILE A 204 -4.73 26.03 7.62
CA ILE A 204 -4.79 25.84 6.16
C ILE A 204 -3.65 26.57 5.46
N ASP A 205 -3.37 27.83 5.82
CA ASP A 205 -2.29 28.60 5.21
C ASP A 205 -0.92 27.96 5.49
N ILE A 206 -0.67 27.50 6.72
CA ILE A 206 0.55 26.79 7.11
C ILE A 206 0.72 25.50 6.29
N SER A 207 -0.31 24.66 6.20
CA SER A 207 -0.26 23.41 5.43
C SER A 207 -0.05 23.66 3.93
N LEU A 208 -0.65 24.71 3.37
CA LEU A 208 -0.46 25.07 1.96
C LEU A 208 0.96 25.58 1.67
N ASP A 209 1.53 26.40 2.56
CA ASP A 209 2.90 26.88 2.43
C ASP A 209 3.90 25.71 2.52
N ALA A 210 3.68 24.78 3.46
CA ALA A 210 4.50 23.57 3.60
C ALA A 210 4.41 22.66 2.36
N ALA A 211 3.20 22.44 1.84
CA ALA A 211 3.01 21.66 0.62
C ALA A 211 3.67 22.32 -0.59
N ALA A 212 3.60 23.66 -0.71
CA ALA A 212 4.27 24.41 -1.77
C ALA A 212 5.79 24.32 -1.64
N ALA A 213 6.33 24.37 -0.42
CA ALA A 213 7.76 24.19 -0.17
C ALA A 213 8.24 22.80 -0.61
N CYS A 214 7.52 21.74 -0.23
CA CYS A 214 7.82 20.37 -0.66
C CYS A 214 7.77 20.24 -2.20
N TYR A 215 6.70 20.75 -2.82
CA TYR A 215 6.57 20.76 -4.28
C TYR A 215 7.76 21.43 -4.97
N ASN A 216 8.13 22.64 -4.52
CA ASN A 216 9.24 23.40 -5.12
C ASN A 216 10.57 22.66 -4.95
N ARG A 217 10.85 22.09 -3.77
CA ARG A 217 12.05 21.28 -3.54
C ARG A 217 12.13 20.11 -4.51
N LEU A 218 11.06 19.32 -4.62
CA LEU A 218 11.04 18.13 -5.50
C LEU A 218 11.23 18.52 -6.97
N VAL A 219 10.60 19.62 -7.43
CA VAL A 219 10.78 20.13 -8.79
C VAL A 219 12.21 20.63 -9.03
N ASP A 220 12.81 21.33 -8.06
CA ASP A 220 14.19 21.82 -8.14
C ASP A 220 15.22 20.69 -8.12
N GLU A 221 14.93 19.58 -7.43
CA GLU A 221 15.68 18.31 -7.49
C GLU A 221 15.49 17.59 -8.83
N GLY A 222 14.59 18.08 -9.67
CA GLY A 222 14.33 17.58 -11.01
C GLY A 222 13.35 16.42 -11.05
N VAL A 223 12.61 16.14 -9.98
CA VAL A 223 11.60 15.06 -9.93
C VAL A 223 10.45 15.36 -10.88
N ASN A 224 10.05 14.38 -11.70
CA ASN A 224 8.86 14.50 -12.55
C ASN A 224 7.62 14.03 -11.79
N LEU A 225 7.00 14.92 -11.01
CA LEU A 225 5.84 14.59 -10.18
C LEU A 225 4.65 14.00 -10.96
N ALA A 226 4.52 14.29 -12.27
CA ALA A 226 3.47 13.71 -13.10
C ALA A 226 3.62 12.19 -13.29
N ALA A 227 4.82 11.64 -13.06
CA ALA A 227 5.11 10.22 -13.19
C ALA A 227 4.80 9.40 -11.92
N TYR A 228 4.44 10.05 -10.80
CA TYR A 228 4.14 9.36 -9.53
C TYR A 228 2.64 9.10 -9.44
N ASN A 229 2.19 8.18 -10.30
CA ASN A 229 0.79 7.83 -10.47
C ASN A 229 0.63 6.30 -10.59
N SER A 230 -0.60 5.81 -10.44
CA SER A 230 -0.87 4.36 -10.43
C SER A 230 -0.60 3.65 -11.76
N LEU A 231 -0.58 4.36 -12.91
CA LEU A 231 -0.29 3.74 -14.21
C LEU A 231 1.19 3.36 -14.27
N GLU A 232 2.07 4.31 -13.97
CA GLU A 232 3.50 4.07 -13.97
C GLU A 232 3.91 3.10 -12.83
N ASN A 233 3.22 3.16 -11.69
CA ASN A 233 3.46 2.22 -10.59
C ASN A 233 3.01 0.79 -10.95
N ALA A 234 1.90 0.61 -11.68
CA ALA A 234 1.46 -0.71 -12.13
C ALA A 234 2.44 -1.34 -13.12
N ALA A 235 3.05 -0.51 -13.96
CA ALA A 235 4.09 -0.95 -14.86
C ALA A 235 5.39 -1.30 -14.11
N ASP A 236 5.72 -0.63 -12.99
CA ASP A 236 6.86 -1.03 -12.14
C ASP A 236 6.64 -2.39 -11.51
N VAL A 237 5.41 -2.66 -11.10
CA VAL A 237 5.02 -3.99 -10.59
C VAL A 237 5.36 -5.01 -11.67
N ASN A 238 4.90 -4.83 -12.93
CA ASN A 238 5.22 -5.79 -13.99
C ASN A 238 6.72 -5.89 -14.31
N ASP A 239 7.43 -4.76 -14.29
CA ASP A 239 8.88 -4.72 -14.48
C ASP A 239 9.61 -5.50 -13.38
N LEU A 240 9.11 -5.47 -12.14
CA LEU A 240 9.63 -6.28 -11.04
C LEU A 240 9.55 -7.77 -11.36
N ARG A 241 8.39 -8.24 -11.86
CA ARG A 241 8.20 -9.63 -12.27
C ARG A 241 9.23 -10.03 -13.32
N ILE A 242 9.40 -9.19 -14.35
CA ILE A 242 10.33 -9.45 -15.45
C ILE A 242 11.77 -9.47 -14.95
N ALA A 243 12.19 -8.47 -14.18
CA ALA A 243 13.55 -8.33 -13.69
C ALA A 243 13.97 -9.47 -12.74
N LEU A 244 13.02 -9.99 -11.96
CA LEU A 244 13.24 -11.15 -11.08
C LEU A 244 13.06 -12.50 -11.77
N GLY A 245 12.59 -12.53 -13.02
CA GLY A 245 12.47 -13.74 -13.83
C GLY A 245 11.30 -14.66 -13.45
N TYR A 246 10.22 -14.12 -12.90
CA TYR A 246 9.03 -14.90 -12.56
C TYR A 246 8.06 -15.00 -13.74
N ASP A 247 7.66 -16.22 -14.09
CA ASP A 247 6.65 -16.48 -15.14
C ASP A 247 5.24 -16.11 -14.66
N GLU A 248 4.94 -16.50 -13.42
CA GLU A 248 3.67 -16.25 -12.75
C GLU A 248 3.92 -15.67 -11.34
N TRP A 249 2.91 -15.00 -10.79
CA TRP A 249 2.95 -14.34 -9.49
C TRP A 249 1.54 -14.06 -8.95
N ASN A 250 1.46 -13.70 -7.68
CA ASN A 250 0.22 -13.38 -6.99
C ASN A 250 0.30 -11.97 -6.42
N LEU A 251 -0.73 -11.15 -6.61
CA LEU A 251 -0.76 -9.80 -6.04
C LEU A 251 -1.55 -9.80 -4.74
N TYR A 252 -1.01 -9.15 -3.70
CA TYR A 252 -1.73 -8.87 -2.47
C TYR A 252 -1.72 -7.37 -2.22
N GLY A 253 -2.84 -6.70 -2.50
CA GLY A 253 -3.00 -5.27 -2.26
C GLY A 253 -3.84 -4.99 -1.02
N ILE A 254 -3.45 -3.97 -0.25
CA ILE A 254 -4.23 -3.42 0.85
C ILE A 254 -4.60 -1.96 0.56
N SER A 255 -5.82 -1.51 0.89
CA SER A 255 -6.20 -0.10 0.75
C SER A 255 -5.87 0.47 -0.65
N TYR A 256 -5.05 1.52 -0.79
CA TYR A 256 -4.55 2.00 -2.09
C TYR A 256 -3.88 0.91 -2.95
N GLY A 257 -3.14 -0.02 -2.34
CA GLY A 257 -2.56 -1.17 -3.02
C GLY A 257 -3.57 -2.02 -3.77
N THR A 258 -4.86 -2.01 -3.38
CA THR A 258 -5.93 -2.66 -4.17
C THR A 258 -6.23 -1.92 -5.48
N LYS A 259 -6.18 -0.58 -5.46
CA LYS A 259 -6.29 0.26 -6.68
C LYS A 259 -5.09 0.02 -7.58
N LEU A 260 -3.90 -0.13 -7.01
CA LEU A 260 -2.71 -0.53 -7.77
C LEU A 260 -2.88 -1.93 -8.37
N ALA A 261 -3.25 -2.94 -7.57
CA ALA A 261 -3.49 -4.30 -8.04
C ALA A 261 -4.48 -4.35 -9.22
N MET A 262 -5.62 -3.67 -9.10
CA MET A 262 -6.61 -3.58 -10.17
C MET A 262 -6.10 -2.83 -11.40
N THR A 263 -5.21 -1.84 -11.22
CA THR A 263 -4.56 -1.14 -12.33
C THR A 263 -3.59 -2.07 -13.05
N THR A 264 -2.78 -2.84 -12.31
CA THR A 264 -1.89 -3.87 -12.87
C THR A 264 -2.68 -4.95 -13.60
N MET A 265 -3.78 -5.45 -13.04
CA MET A 265 -4.65 -6.42 -13.73
C MET A 265 -5.19 -5.92 -15.07
N ARG A 266 -5.46 -4.61 -15.18
CA ARG A 266 -6.00 -4.00 -16.40
C ARG A 266 -4.91 -3.79 -17.45
N ASP A 267 -3.76 -3.26 -17.03
CA ASP A 267 -2.74 -2.74 -17.95
C ASP A 267 -1.59 -3.72 -18.19
N HIS A 268 -1.33 -4.62 -17.24
CA HIS A 268 -0.27 -5.63 -17.26
C HIS A 268 -0.75 -6.99 -16.71
N PRO A 269 -1.77 -7.62 -17.35
CA PRO A 269 -2.34 -8.88 -16.87
C PRO A 269 -1.37 -10.08 -16.94
N GLU A 270 -0.27 -9.97 -17.66
CA GLU A 270 0.66 -11.06 -17.93
C GLU A 270 1.26 -11.65 -16.64
N GLY A 271 1.18 -12.98 -16.52
CA GLY A 271 1.70 -13.73 -15.37
C GLY A 271 0.84 -13.68 -14.12
N ILE A 272 -0.17 -12.79 -14.00
CA ILE A 272 -1.01 -12.69 -12.79
C ILE A 272 -1.83 -13.98 -12.60
N ARG A 273 -1.45 -14.78 -11.60
CA ARG A 273 -2.11 -16.07 -11.29
C ARG A 273 -3.27 -15.92 -10.31
N SER A 274 -3.13 -15.05 -9.32
CA SER A 274 -4.21 -14.69 -8.39
C SER A 274 -4.01 -13.30 -7.77
N VAL A 275 -5.09 -12.76 -7.22
CA VAL A 275 -5.11 -11.43 -6.60
C VAL A 275 -5.93 -11.45 -5.31
N ILE A 276 -5.37 -10.87 -4.26
CA ILE A 276 -6.03 -10.58 -2.98
C ILE A 276 -6.21 -9.06 -2.90
N LEU A 277 -7.45 -8.62 -2.68
CA LEU A 277 -7.80 -7.22 -2.47
C LEU A 277 -8.37 -7.06 -1.06
N ASP A 278 -7.57 -6.56 -0.13
CA ASP A 278 -8.02 -6.28 1.23
C ASP A 278 -8.39 -4.78 1.37
N SER A 279 -9.61 -4.53 1.84
CA SER A 279 -10.17 -3.19 2.01
C SER A 279 -10.15 -2.39 0.68
N PRO A 280 -10.91 -2.85 -0.33
CA PRO A 280 -10.77 -2.38 -1.70
C PRO A 280 -11.11 -0.90 -1.89
N TYR A 281 -10.24 -0.19 -2.60
CA TYR A 281 -10.44 1.16 -3.13
C TYR A 281 -10.77 1.08 -4.64
N PRO A 282 -12.06 1.20 -5.02
CA PRO A 282 -12.48 1.01 -6.41
C PRO A 282 -11.88 2.03 -7.38
N LEU A 283 -11.56 1.60 -8.61
CA LEU A 283 -10.97 2.47 -9.66
C LEU A 283 -11.83 3.69 -10.01
N SER A 284 -13.15 3.59 -9.86
CA SER A 284 -14.12 4.63 -10.21
C SER A 284 -14.35 5.69 -9.13
N VAL A 285 -13.72 5.54 -7.96
CA VAL A 285 -13.90 6.43 -6.82
C VAL A 285 -12.69 7.35 -6.71
N SER A 286 -12.94 8.60 -6.33
CA SER A 286 -11.90 9.53 -5.91
C SER A 286 -11.92 9.59 -4.39
N LEU A 287 -10.98 8.89 -3.73
CA LEU A 287 -10.95 8.80 -2.26
C LEU A 287 -10.99 10.19 -1.63
N THR A 288 -10.16 11.13 -2.10
CA THR A 288 -10.09 12.49 -1.54
C THR A 288 -11.40 13.27 -1.67
N GLU A 289 -12.11 13.14 -2.79
CA GLU A 289 -13.35 13.89 -3.04
C GLU A 289 -14.57 13.22 -2.39
N ASP A 290 -14.62 11.88 -2.44
CA ASP A 290 -15.79 11.11 -2.04
C ASP A 290 -15.78 10.74 -0.55
N PHE A 291 -14.60 10.69 0.10
CA PHE A 291 -14.47 10.22 1.48
C PHE A 291 -15.31 11.01 2.49
N PRO A 292 -15.32 12.36 2.51
CA PRO A 292 -16.13 13.09 3.48
C PRO A 292 -17.64 12.79 3.37
N ALA A 293 -18.16 12.71 2.14
CA ALA A 293 -19.57 12.41 1.90
C ALA A 293 -19.91 10.94 2.23
N ASN A 294 -19.00 10.01 1.93
CA ASN A 294 -19.13 8.60 2.32
C ASN A 294 -19.14 8.43 3.84
N ALA A 295 -18.23 9.11 4.54
CA ALA A 295 -18.14 9.07 5.99
C ALA A 295 -19.41 9.60 6.65
N ALA A 296 -19.91 10.77 6.20
CA ALA A 296 -21.17 11.32 6.71
C ALA A 296 -22.34 10.32 6.57
N ARG A 297 -22.49 9.72 5.39
CA ARG A 297 -23.54 8.71 5.12
C ARG A 297 -23.42 7.44 5.97
N ALA A 298 -22.23 7.08 6.46
CA ALA A 298 -22.04 5.88 7.28
C ALA A 298 -22.55 6.07 8.72
N PHE A 299 -22.69 7.30 9.18
CA PHE A 299 -23.15 7.64 10.53
C PHE A 299 -24.60 8.15 10.58
N ASP A 300 -25.23 8.37 9.43
CA ASP A 300 -26.66 8.69 9.27
C ASP A 300 -27.53 7.42 9.27
#